data_AF-A0A520P4W8-F1
#
_entry.id   AF-A0A520P4W8-F1
#
_cell.length_a   1.000
_cell.length_b   1.000
_cell.length_c   1.000
_cell.angle_alpha   90.00
_cell.angle_beta   90.00
_cell.angle_gamma   90.00
#
_symmetry.space_group_name_H-M   'P 1'
#
loop_
_entity.id
_entity.type
_entity.pdbx_description
1 polymer ?
#
loop_
_entity_poly.entity_id
_entity_poly.type
_entity_poly.pdbx_seq_one_letter_code
_entity_poly.pdbx_strand_id
1 'polypeptide(L)'
;MSSKIFKTEHFARWVVPIVLILFAVIAIYYTTTFKKMPPILKRGIQPSDFPQLICGLIIMLTAMMVWLDPIKLQERASKLTWITFGALFGFCLLMQIDFFLALAAFAAGLSYLWGERRLHLIAFVGLAMPTAIFFLFDLVFRIRFPRGLLTNWWYG
;
A
#
# COMPACT_ATOMS: atom_id res chain seq x y z
N MET A 1 17.72 20.66 -27.32
CA MET A 1 16.90 19.54 -26.80
C MET A 1 16.85 19.51 -25.26
N SER A 2 17.94 19.87 -24.56
CA SER A 2 18.04 19.93 -23.09
C SER A 2 17.08 20.92 -22.39
N SER A 3 16.80 22.10 -22.97
CA SER A 3 15.94 23.11 -22.33
C SER A 3 14.45 22.74 -22.22
N LYS A 4 13.94 21.92 -23.14
CA LYS A 4 12.54 21.42 -23.06
C LYS A 4 12.38 20.41 -21.94
N ILE A 5 13.35 19.51 -21.77
CA ILE A 5 13.34 18.49 -20.71
C ILE A 5 13.33 19.18 -19.34
N PHE A 6 14.22 20.14 -19.12
CA PHE A 6 14.29 20.87 -17.84
C PHE A 6 13.00 21.62 -17.48
N LYS A 7 12.30 22.22 -18.46
CA LYS A 7 10.99 22.85 -18.23
C LYS A 7 9.92 21.82 -17.86
N THR A 8 9.93 20.64 -18.49
CA THR A 8 8.98 19.56 -18.19
C THR A 8 9.22 18.98 -16.79
N GLU A 9 10.47 18.78 -16.36
CA GLU A 9 10.80 18.34 -15.01
C GLU A 9 10.30 19.32 -13.95
N HIS A 10 10.55 20.62 -14.13
CA HIS A 10 10.13 21.64 -13.18
C HIS A 10 8.60 21.77 -13.12
N PHE A 11 7.92 21.64 -14.27
CA PHE A 11 6.46 21.63 -14.32
C PHE A 11 5.89 20.37 -13.62
N ALA A 12 6.42 19.19 -13.92
CA ALA A 12 6.00 17.94 -13.31
C ALA A 12 6.24 17.92 -11.80
N ARG A 13 7.33 18.53 -11.33
CA ARG A 13 7.68 18.66 -9.91
C ARG A 13 6.55 19.30 -9.08
N TRP A 14 5.79 20.23 -9.65
CA TRP A 14 4.70 20.89 -8.96
C TRP A 14 3.33 20.30 -9.31
N VAL A 15 3.13 19.92 -10.57
CA VAL A 15 1.85 19.39 -11.04
C VAL A 15 1.55 18.03 -10.44
N VAL A 16 2.52 17.12 -10.38
CA VAL A 16 2.29 15.75 -9.87
C VAL A 16 1.85 15.78 -8.39
N PRO A 17 2.54 16.50 -7.47
CA PRO A 17 2.08 16.63 -6.10
C PRO A 17 0.72 17.30 -5.96
N ILE A 18 0.46 18.37 -6.72
CA ILE A 18 -0.83 19.08 -6.67
C ILE A 18 -1.97 18.14 -7.07
N VAL A 19 -1.80 17.38 -8.16
CA VAL A 19 -2.81 16.43 -8.63
C VAL A 19 -3.01 15.31 -7.61
N LEU A 20 -1.94 14.76 -7.03
CA LEU A 20 -2.03 13.71 -6.01
C LEU A 20 -2.74 14.20 -4.74
N ILE A 21 -2.39 15.38 -4.26
CA ILE A 21 -3.02 15.99 -3.08
C ILE A 21 -4.48 16.29 -3.37
N LEU A 22 -4.80 16.88 -4.53
CA LEU A 22 -6.18 17.15 -4.91
C LEU A 22 -7.01 15.86 -4.97
N PHE A 23 -6.47 14.82 -5.58
CA PHE A 23 -7.12 13.50 -5.64
C PHE A 23 -7.36 12.93 -4.23
N ALA A 24 -6.35 12.97 -3.36
CA ALA A 24 -6.46 12.49 -1.99
C ALA A 24 -7.49 13.30 -1.17
N VAL A 25 -7.55 14.62 -1.33
CA VAL A 25 -8.54 15.49 -0.68
C VAL A 25 -9.95 15.19 -1.16
N ILE A 26 -10.14 14.98 -2.48
CA ILE A 26 -11.43 14.57 -3.05
C ILE A 26 -11.84 13.20 -2.48
N ALA A 27 -10.91 12.25 -2.40
CA ALA A 27 -11.17 10.94 -1.81
C ALA A 27 -11.58 11.06 -0.33
N ILE A 28 -10.88 11.89 0.46
CA ILE A 28 -11.26 12.20 1.85
C ILE A 28 -12.66 12.81 1.91
N TYR A 29 -12.99 13.76 1.03
CA TYR A 29 -14.33 14.34 0.98
C TYR A 29 -15.41 13.27 0.79
N TYR A 30 -15.23 12.33 -0.14
CA TYR A 30 -16.19 11.23 -0.34
C TYR A 30 -16.37 10.33 0.89
N THR A 31 -15.32 10.14 1.69
CA THR A 31 -15.43 9.33 2.93
C THR A 31 -16.32 9.98 3.98
N THR A 32 -16.53 11.31 3.93
CA THR A 32 -17.41 12.01 4.87
C THR A 32 -18.89 11.71 4.63
N THR A 33 -19.23 11.26 3.43
CA THR A 33 -20.58 10.83 3.03
C THR A 33 -20.92 9.43 3.56
N PHE A 34 -19.95 8.69 4.12
CA PHE A 34 -20.20 7.35 4.63
C PHE A 34 -21.10 7.38 5.87
N LYS A 35 -21.98 6.37 5.96
CA LYS A 35 -22.91 6.23 7.09
C LYS A 35 -22.12 5.95 8.37
N LYS A 36 -22.05 6.94 9.26
CA LYS A 36 -21.34 6.83 10.55
C LYS A 36 -22.11 5.92 11.50
N MET A 37 -21.41 4.99 12.13
CA MET A 37 -22.01 4.16 13.18
C MET A 37 -22.09 4.93 14.51
N PRO A 38 -23.16 4.73 15.32
CA PRO A 38 -23.27 5.31 16.65
C PRO A 38 -22.02 5.01 17.51
N PRO A 39 -21.55 5.95 18.36
CA PRO A 39 -20.32 5.80 19.14
C PRO A 39 -20.23 4.51 19.97
N ILE A 40 -21.36 4.01 20.48
CA ILE A 40 -21.47 2.78 21.27
C ILE A 40 -21.11 1.51 20.48
N LEU A 41 -21.28 1.51 19.15
CA LEU A 41 -21.01 0.35 18.28
C LEU A 41 -19.63 0.42 17.62
N LYS A 42 -18.82 1.45 17.92
CA LYS A 42 -17.47 1.59 17.38
C LYS A 42 -16.54 0.54 17.99
N ARG A 43 -16.40 -0.61 17.32
CA ARG A 43 -15.32 -1.56 17.59
C ARG A 43 -14.22 -1.36 16.55
N GLY A 44 -13.17 -0.63 16.92
CA GLY A 44 -12.02 -0.34 16.05
C GLY A 44 -12.22 0.84 15.08
N ILE A 45 -11.31 0.95 14.11
CA ILE A 45 -11.33 1.97 13.05
C ILE A 45 -12.56 1.77 12.15
N GLN A 46 -13.28 2.85 11.83
CA GLN A 46 -14.44 2.76 10.94
C GLN A 46 -14.02 2.57 9.48
N PRO A 47 -14.91 2.03 8.62
CA PRO A 47 -14.67 1.99 7.18
C PRO A 47 -14.36 3.34 6.55
N SER A 48 -14.83 4.45 7.14
CA SER A 48 -14.50 5.82 6.72
C SER A 48 -13.09 6.26 7.12
N ASP A 49 -12.60 5.78 8.25
CA ASP A 49 -11.37 6.27 8.88
C ASP A 49 -10.14 5.68 8.18
N PHE A 50 -10.25 4.46 7.64
CA PHE A 50 -9.15 3.79 6.96
C PHE A 50 -8.73 4.49 5.66
N PRO A 51 -9.63 4.82 4.71
CA PRO A 51 -9.25 5.60 3.54
C PRO A 51 -8.71 6.99 3.89
N GLN A 52 -9.23 7.64 4.93
CA GLN A 52 -8.73 8.93 5.41
C GLN A 52 -7.29 8.82 5.92
N LEU A 53 -6.95 7.78 6.67
CA LEU A 53 -5.59 7.51 7.14
C LEU A 53 -4.63 7.30 5.96
N ILE A 54 -5.00 6.48 4.98
CA ILE A 54 -4.18 6.24 3.78
C ILE A 54 -4.00 7.53 2.98
N CYS A 55 -5.07 8.28 2.74
CA CYS A 55 -5.00 9.55 2.00
C CYS A 55 -4.14 10.58 2.75
N GLY A 56 -4.28 10.67 4.07
CA GLY A 56 -3.43 11.52 4.92
C GLY A 56 -1.97 11.13 4.83
N LEU A 57 -1.65 9.83 4.86
CA LEU A 57 -0.30 9.32 4.67
C LEU A 57 0.24 9.65 3.28
N ILE A 58 -0.56 9.48 2.22
CA ILE A 58 -0.17 9.84 0.85
C ILE A 58 0.12 11.34 0.75
N ILE A 59 -0.72 12.21 1.33
CA ILE A 59 -0.50 13.66 1.35
C ILE A 59 0.80 14.00 2.07
N MET A 60 1.04 13.41 3.24
CA MET A 60 2.25 13.62 4.03
C MET A 60 3.50 13.16 3.26
N LEU A 61 3.49 11.97 2.68
CA LEU A 61 4.60 11.44 1.88
C LEU A 61 4.84 12.27 0.62
N THR A 62 3.77 12.74 -0.03
CA THR A 62 3.84 13.61 -1.21
C THR A 62 4.46 14.97 -0.85
N ALA A 63 4.08 15.55 0.29
CA ALA A 63 4.68 16.79 0.78
C ALA A 63 6.17 16.59 1.11
N MET A 64 6.51 15.49 1.78
CA MET A 64 7.90 15.11 2.08
C MET A 64 8.72 14.90 0.81
N MET A 65 8.15 14.30 -0.23
CA MET A 65 8.79 14.13 -1.54
C MET A 65 9.19 15.48 -2.14
N VAL A 66 8.29 16.48 -2.17
CA VAL A 66 8.59 17.81 -2.72
C VAL A 66 9.80 18.48 -2.04
N TRP A 67 9.96 18.24 -0.74
CA TRP A 67 10.99 18.82 0.10
C TRP A 67 12.32 18.06 0.03
N LEU A 68 12.29 16.73 0.04
CA LEU A 68 13.50 15.89 0.13
C LEU A 68 14.12 15.57 -1.23
N ASP A 69 13.32 15.33 -2.26
CA ASP A 69 13.82 14.89 -3.57
C ASP A 69 13.10 15.59 -4.73
N PRO A 70 13.81 16.28 -5.62
CA PRO A 70 13.19 16.77 -6.84
C PRO A 70 12.72 15.57 -7.68
N ILE A 71 11.45 15.60 -8.12
CA ILE A 71 10.90 14.59 -9.05
C ILE A 71 11.80 14.56 -10.28
N LYS A 72 12.48 13.43 -10.47
CA LYS A 72 13.18 13.10 -11.72
C LYS A 72 12.20 12.26 -12.52
N LEU A 73 11.82 12.68 -13.73
CA LEU A 73 11.09 11.79 -14.63
C LEU A 73 12.00 10.60 -14.93
N GLN A 74 11.67 9.46 -14.33
CA GLN A 74 12.35 8.22 -14.61
C GLN A 74 11.97 7.75 -16.02
N GLU A 75 12.96 7.31 -16.80
CA GLU A 75 12.72 6.64 -18.08
C GLU A 75 11.87 5.37 -17.88
N ARG A 76 11.15 5.00 -18.95
CA ARG A 76 10.13 3.93 -19.03
C ARG A 76 10.25 2.82 -17.97
N ALA A 77 9.11 2.48 -17.37
CA ALA A 77 8.96 1.36 -16.45
C ALA A 77 9.68 0.10 -16.96
N SER A 78 10.59 -0.43 -16.14
CA SER A 78 11.37 -1.62 -16.46
C SER A 78 10.47 -2.84 -16.67
N LYS A 79 10.96 -3.86 -17.39
CA LYS A 79 10.25 -5.15 -17.51
C LYS A 79 9.90 -5.74 -16.14
N LEU A 80 10.77 -5.55 -15.15
CA LEU A 80 10.56 -6.03 -13.79
C LEU A 80 9.38 -5.34 -13.10
N THR A 81 9.17 -4.05 -13.36
CA THR A 81 8.01 -3.29 -12.87
C THR A 81 6.71 -3.89 -13.41
N TRP A 82 6.67 -4.23 -14.70
CA TRP A 82 5.51 -4.90 -15.30
C TRP A 82 5.26 -6.30 -14.74
N ILE A 83 6.31 -7.08 -14.48
CA ILE A 83 6.18 -8.38 -13.81
C ILE A 83 5.60 -8.21 -12.41
N THR A 84 6.01 -7.17 -11.67
CA THR A 84 5.46 -6.84 -10.35
C THR A 84 3.97 -6.51 -10.42
N PHE A 85 3.53 -5.77 -11.44
CA PHE A 85 2.09 -5.55 -11.68
C PHE A 85 1.36 -6.87 -11.98
N GLY A 86 1.95 -7.79 -12.75
CA GLY A 86 1.39 -9.12 -12.95
C GLY A 86 1.30 -9.94 -11.65
N ALA A 87 2.31 -9.84 -10.78
CA ALA A 87 2.32 -10.52 -9.50
C ALA A 87 1.18 -10.05 -8.57
N LEU A 88 0.72 -8.80 -8.68
CA LEU A 88 -0.47 -8.32 -7.96
C LEU A 88 -1.73 -9.10 -8.35
N PHE A 89 -1.86 -9.50 -9.62
CA PHE A 89 -2.97 -10.34 -10.04
C PHE A 89 -2.91 -11.72 -9.39
N GLY A 90 -1.71 -12.32 -9.34
CA GLY A 90 -1.48 -13.57 -8.61
C GLY A 90 -1.80 -13.47 -7.12
N PHE A 91 -1.44 -12.35 -6.49
CA PHE A 91 -1.83 -12.05 -5.10
C PHE A 91 -3.35 -12.00 -4.93
N CYS A 92 -4.09 -11.34 -5.83
CA CYS A 92 -5.55 -11.31 -5.78
C CYS A 92 -6.19 -12.71 -5.88
N LEU A 93 -5.61 -13.60 -6.68
CA LEU A 93 -6.07 -15.00 -6.76
C LEU A 93 -5.78 -15.77 -5.47
N LEU A 94 -4.58 -15.63 -4.91
CA LEU A 94 -4.19 -16.27 -3.65
C LEU A 94 -5.03 -15.79 -2.46
N MET A 95 -5.43 -14.52 -2.44
CA MET A 95 -6.30 -13.97 -1.39
C MET A 95 -7.66 -14.66 -1.29
N GLN A 96 -8.14 -15.31 -2.35
CA GLN A 96 -9.38 -16.10 -2.30
C GLN A 96 -9.24 -17.35 -1.43
N ILE A 97 -8.02 -17.84 -1.23
CA ILE A 97 -7.71 -19.03 -0.44
C ILE A 97 -7.40 -18.61 1.00
N ASP A 98 -6.36 -17.80 1.18
CA ASP A 98 -5.93 -17.32 2.49
C ASP A 98 -5.13 -16.01 2.34
N PHE A 99 -5.55 -14.98 3.08
CA PHE A 99 -4.94 -13.65 3.03
C PHE A 99 -3.47 -13.66 3.50
N PHE A 100 -3.14 -14.40 4.56
CA PHE A 100 -1.79 -14.42 5.12
C PHE A 100 -0.84 -15.22 4.25
N LEU A 101 -1.30 -16.33 3.66
CA LEU A 101 -0.53 -17.08 2.69
C LEU A 101 -0.27 -16.26 1.42
N ALA A 102 -1.28 -15.56 0.93
CA ALA A 102 -1.13 -14.64 -0.21
C ALA A 102 -0.08 -13.57 0.08
N LEU A 103 -0.15 -12.96 1.26
CA LEU A 103 0.78 -11.93 1.71
C LEU A 103 2.21 -12.45 1.88
N ALA A 104 2.37 -13.66 2.44
CA ALA A 104 3.66 -14.32 2.60
C ALA A 104 4.30 -14.61 1.24
N ALA A 105 3.54 -15.25 0.35
CA ALA A 105 3.98 -15.59 -1.00
C ALA A 105 4.31 -14.34 -1.82
N PHE A 106 3.50 -13.29 -1.70
CA PHE A 106 3.73 -12.03 -2.42
C PHE A 106 4.95 -11.28 -1.90
N ALA A 107 5.15 -11.18 -0.58
CA ALA A 107 6.33 -10.53 0.00
C ALA A 107 7.63 -11.27 -0.33
N ALA A 108 7.62 -12.60 -0.23
CA ALA A 108 8.75 -13.44 -0.63
C ALA A 108 9.01 -13.35 -2.15
N GLY A 109 7.95 -13.42 -2.97
CA GLY A 109 8.02 -13.33 -4.42
C GLY A 109 8.57 -11.98 -4.89
N LEU A 110 8.13 -10.87 -4.28
CA LEU A 110 8.69 -9.54 -4.54
C LEU A 110 10.18 -9.48 -4.22
N SER A 111 10.57 -9.98 -3.04
CA SER A 111 11.99 -10.00 -2.62
C SER A 111 12.85 -10.77 -3.63
N TYR A 112 12.35 -11.92 -4.10
CA TYR A 112 13.01 -12.72 -5.12
C TYR A 112 13.07 -12.03 -6.49
N LEU A 113 11.96 -11.44 -6.94
CA LEU A 113 11.88 -10.72 -8.22
C LEU A 113 12.84 -9.53 -8.28
N TRP A 114 13.01 -8.81 -7.17
CA TRP A 114 13.90 -7.66 -7.06
C TRP A 114 15.38 -8.02 -6.81
N GLY A 115 15.71 -9.32 -6.88
CA GLY A 115 17.10 -9.78 -6.96
C GLY A 115 17.69 -10.30 -5.65
N GLU A 116 16.92 -10.38 -4.56
CA GLU A 116 17.40 -11.08 -3.37
C GLU A 116 17.52 -12.57 -3.67
N ARG A 117 18.68 -13.15 -3.36
CA ARG A 117 18.98 -14.57 -3.61
C ARG A 117 19.17 -15.36 -2.32
N ARG A 118 19.31 -14.69 -1.18
CA ARG A 118 19.46 -15.32 0.12
C ARG A 118 18.13 -15.90 0.58
N LEU A 119 17.95 -17.19 0.38
CA LEU A 119 16.71 -17.91 0.72
C LEU A 119 16.27 -17.70 2.18
N HIS A 120 17.23 -17.61 3.12
CA HIS A 120 16.93 -17.34 4.53
C HIS A 120 16.32 -15.96 4.76
N LEU A 121 16.80 -14.91 4.06
CA LEU A 121 16.21 -13.58 4.13
C LEU A 121 14.84 -13.53 3.46
N ILE A 122 14.67 -14.21 2.32
CA ILE A 122 13.39 -14.28 1.63
C ILE A 122 12.34 -14.97 2.50
N ALA A 123 12.70 -16.09 3.13
CA ALA A 123 11.82 -16.78 4.08
C ALA A 123 11.50 -15.91 5.30
N PHE A 124 12.50 -15.20 5.83
CA PHE A 124 12.30 -14.27 6.94
C PHE A 124 11.32 -13.14 6.58
N VAL A 125 11.51 -12.48 5.42
CA VAL A 125 10.59 -11.42 4.95
C VAL A 125 9.19 -11.98 4.69
N GLY A 126 9.12 -13.17 4.08
CA GLY A 126 7.87 -13.88 3.81
C GLY A 126 7.08 -14.23 5.08
N LEU A 127 7.74 -14.41 6.22
CA LEU A 127 7.07 -14.66 7.51
C LEU A 127 6.84 -13.38 8.31
N ALA A 128 7.87 -12.53 8.40
CA ALA A 128 7.85 -11.31 9.20
C ALA A 128 6.81 -10.31 8.70
N MET A 129 6.64 -10.16 7.38
CA MET A 129 5.66 -9.21 6.82
C MET A 129 4.22 -9.57 7.15
N PRO A 130 3.73 -10.81 6.91
CA PRO A 130 2.40 -11.22 7.35
C PRO A 130 2.18 -11.08 8.85
N THR A 131 3.17 -11.43 9.68
CA THR A 131 3.08 -11.29 11.13
C THR A 131 3.00 -9.83 11.57
N ALA A 132 3.82 -8.95 11.01
CA ALA A 132 3.77 -7.52 11.31
C ALA A 132 2.44 -6.89 10.90
N ILE A 133 1.93 -7.24 9.71
CA ILE A 133 0.63 -6.78 9.23
C ILE A 133 -0.50 -7.32 10.11
N PHE A 134 -0.43 -8.59 10.54
CA PHE A 134 -1.40 -9.16 11.47
C PHE A 134 -1.50 -8.33 12.76
N PHE A 135 -0.37 -8.13 13.44
CA PHE A 135 -0.36 -7.40 14.71
C PHE A 135 -0.71 -5.92 14.54
N LEU A 136 -0.30 -5.29 13.45
CA LEU A 136 -0.69 -3.90 13.16
C LEU A 136 -2.22 -3.77 13.10
N PHE A 137 -2.88 -4.62 12.33
CA PHE A 137 -4.33 -4.51 12.14
C PHE A 137 -5.12 -5.02 13.35
N ASP A 138 -4.65 -6.05 14.05
CA ASP A 138 -5.32 -6.59 15.23
C ASP A 138 -5.13 -5.68 16.45
N LEU A 139 -3.91 -5.25 16.77
CA LEU A 139 -3.62 -4.46 17.96
C LEU A 139 -3.92 -2.96 17.76
N VAL A 140 -3.45 -2.37 16.66
CA VAL A 140 -3.54 -0.93 16.44
C VAL A 140 -4.90 -0.56 15.86
N PHE A 141 -5.36 -1.27 14.83
CA PHE A 141 -6.62 -0.94 14.16
C PHE A 141 -7.84 -1.67 14.69
N ARG A 142 -7.64 -2.77 15.45
CA ARG A 142 -8.69 -3.64 15.98
C ARG A 142 -9.65 -4.14 14.89
N ILE A 143 -9.10 -4.41 13.71
CA ILE A 143 -9.82 -4.92 12.54
C ILE A 143 -9.60 -6.44 12.49
N ARG A 144 -10.70 -7.20 12.40
CA ARG A 144 -10.62 -8.64 12.19
C ARG A 144 -10.41 -8.95 10.71
N PHE A 145 -9.49 -9.87 10.44
CA PHE A 145 -9.22 -10.35 9.10
C PHE A 145 -10.25 -11.40 8.67
N PRO A 146 -10.45 -11.58 7.35
CA PRO A 146 -11.23 -12.69 6.82
C PRO A 146 -10.67 -14.02 7.32
N ARG A 147 -11.58 -14.98 7.52
CA ARG A 147 -11.23 -16.34 7.93
C ARG A 147 -10.51 -17.04 6.79
N GLY A 148 -9.31 -17.55 7.08
CA GLY A 148 -8.51 -18.41 6.22
C GLY A 148 -7.94 -19.57 7.02
N LEU A 149 -7.05 -20.35 6.42
CA LEU A 149 -6.36 -21.46 7.09
C LEU A 149 -5.67 -21.02 8.38
N LEU A 150 -4.94 -19.91 8.38
CA LEU A 150 -4.21 -19.43 9.56
C LEU A 150 -5.12 -18.73 10.57
N THR A 151 -6.07 -17.91 10.09
CA THR A 151 -7.02 -17.20 10.97
C THR A 151 -8.07 -18.13 11.58
N ASN A 152 -8.36 -19.28 10.97
CA ASN A 152 -9.23 -20.29 11.58
C ASN A 152 -8.61 -20.93 12.83
N TRP A 153 -7.28 -21.02 12.91
CA TRP A 153 -6.58 -21.50 14.10
C TRP A 153 -6.55 -20.46 15.22
N TRP A 154 -6.55 -19.17 14.86
CA TRP A 154 -6.51 -18.06 15.82
C TRP A 154 -7.89 -17.64 16.34
N TYR A 155 -8.92 -17.71 15.50
CA TYR A 155 -10.30 -17.38 15.86
C TYR A 155 -11.15 -18.58 16.29
N GLY A 156 -10.57 -19.79 16.21
CA GLY A 156 -11.18 -21.05 16.65
C GLY A 156 -11.29 -21.14 18.16
#